data_AF-A0A7G2CEM4-F1
#
_entry.id   AF-A0A7G2CEM4-F1
#
_cell.length_a   1.000
_cell.length_b   1.000
_cell.length_c   1.000
_cell.angle_alpha   90.00
_cell.angle_beta   90.00
_cell.angle_gamma   90.00
#
_symmetry.space_group_name_H-M   'P 1'
#
loop_
_entity.id
_entity.type
_entity.pdbx_description
1 polymer ?
#
loop_
_entity_poly.entity_id
_entity_poly.type
_entity_poly.pdbx_seq_one_letter_code
_entity_poly.pdbx_strand_id
1 'polypeptide(L)'
;MDEYTFSIFMGGQQTVVMHNTCEDSLLATPLIIDLVVLTELMERITLSTDGSSAESYEHMDTVLSILSYLLKAPAVPEGTPVINALNRQKQAIENLLRGLVGLPSENNLLLECRVPGMRASHQGVAQ
;
A
#
# COMPACT_ATOMS: atom_id res chain seq x y z
N MET A 1 8.37 2.12 -24.42
CA MET A 1 8.62 3.53 -24.78
C MET A 1 7.32 4.23 -24.57
N ASP A 2 7.32 5.21 -23.69
CA ASP A 2 6.13 5.87 -23.22
C ASP A 2 6.35 7.38 -23.28
N GLU A 3 5.34 8.11 -23.73
CA GLU A 3 5.36 9.56 -23.83
C GLU A 3 4.15 10.13 -23.09
N TYR A 4 4.40 11.04 -22.14
CA TYR A 4 3.38 11.69 -21.35
C TYR A 4 3.46 13.19 -21.54
N THR A 5 2.40 13.80 -22.08
CA THR A 5 2.31 15.25 -22.25
C THR A 5 1.28 15.83 -21.28
N PHE A 6 1.71 16.81 -20.49
CA PHE A 6 0.92 17.48 -19.46
C PHE A 6 0.72 18.95 -19.82
N SER A 7 -0.49 19.45 -19.58
CA SER A 7 -0.77 20.89 -19.58
C SER A 7 -0.45 21.47 -18.21
N ILE A 8 0.39 22.50 -18.16
CA ILE A 8 0.81 23.17 -16.94
C ILE A 8 0.33 24.62 -16.91
N PHE A 9 0.67 25.34 -15.83
CA PHE A 9 0.18 26.69 -15.59
C PHE A 9 0.47 27.64 -16.76
N MET A 10 -0.43 28.59 -17.00
CA MET A 10 -0.37 29.58 -18.10
C MET A 10 -0.27 28.98 -19.51
N GLY A 11 -0.84 27.79 -19.73
CA GLY A 11 -0.84 27.15 -21.04
C GLY A 11 0.51 26.55 -21.44
N GLY A 12 1.45 26.44 -20.51
CA GLY A 12 2.69 25.69 -20.73
C GLY A 12 2.40 24.20 -21.00
N GLN A 13 3.33 23.54 -21.67
CA GLN A 13 3.28 22.09 -21.91
C GLN A 13 4.55 21.46 -21.33
N GLN A 14 4.40 20.32 -20.67
CA GLN A 14 5.51 19.51 -20.18
C GLN A 14 5.39 18.10 -20.76
N THR A 15 6.40 17.67 -21.52
CA THR A 15 6.44 16.33 -22.10
C THR A 15 7.54 15.50 -21.45
N VAL A 16 7.21 14.29 -21.02
CA VAL A 16 8.12 13.31 -20.42
C VAL A 16 8.16 12.09 -21.32
N VAL A 17 9.34 11.81 -21.90
CA VAL A 17 9.60 10.62 -22.73
C VAL A 17 10.42 9.63 -21.92
N MET A 18 9.93 8.40 -21.81
CA MET A 18 10.56 7.33 -21.06
C MET A 18 10.82 6.12 -21.97
N HIS A 19 12.06 5.64 -21.97
CA HIS A 19 12.43 4.39 -22.60
C HIS A 19 12.83 3.39 -21.50
N ASN A 20 12.11 2.28 -21.41
CA ASN A 20 12.46 1.19 -20.51
C ASN A 20 12.78 -0.07 -21.32
N THR A 21 13.95 -0.65 -21.08
CA THR A 21 14.32 -1.96 -21.62
C THR A 21 14.05 -2.98 -20.54
N CYS A 22 13.08 -3.85 -20.76
CA CYS A 22 12.67 -4.85 -19.79
C CYS A 22 13.01 -6.25 -20.29
N GLU A 23 13.64 -7.06 -19.44
CA GLU A 23 13.61 -8.51 -19.59
C GLU A 23 12.36 -9.03 -18.87
N ASP A 24 11.28 -9.21 -19.62
CA ASP A 24 9.95 -9.49 -19.06
C ASP A 24 9.94 -10.68 -18.10
N SER A 25 10.66 -11.76 -18.42
CA SER A 25 10.75 -12.92 -17.55
C SER A 25 11.44 -12.62 -16.21
N LEU A 26 12.50 -11.81 -16.23
CA LEU A 26 13.22 -11.43 -15.00
C LEU A 26 12.40 -10.48 -14.13
N LEU A 27 11.52 -9.67 -14.74
CA LEU A 27 10.58 -8.82 -14.00
C LEU A 27 9.37 -9.61 -13.48
N ALA A 28 8.86 -10.56 -14.25
CA ALA A 28 7.67 -11.33 -13.88
C ALA A 28 7.94 -12.36 -12.77
N THR A 29 9.10 -13.02 -12.78
CA THR A 29 9.45 -14.08 -11.83
C THR A 29 9.33 -13.63 -10.36
N PRO A 30 9.91 -12.51 -9.90
CA PRO A 30 9.75 -12.06 -8.52
C PRO A 30 8.30 -11.67 -8.18
N LEU A 31 7.53 -11.11 -9.12
CA LEU A 31 6.12 -10.78 -8.89
C LEU A 31 5.27 -12.04 -8.63
N ILE A 32 5.57 -13.14 -9.34
CA ILE A 32 4.92 -14.43 -9.11
C ILE A 32 5.26 -14.98 -7.72
N ILE A 33 6.53 -14.87 -7.30
CA ILE A 33 6.96 -15.28 -5.97
C ILE A 33 6.20 -14.48 -4.89
N ASP A 34 6.13 -13.16 -5.05
CA ASP A 34 5.42 -12.28 -4.11
C ASP A 34 3.92 -12.61 -4.05
N LEU A 35 3.29 -12.93 -5.19
CA LEU A 35 1.88 -13.33 -5.24
C LEU A 35 1.62 -14.59 -4.40
N VAL A 36 2.46 -15.62 -4.55
CA VAL A 36 2.33 -16.88 -3.79
C VAL A 36 2.55 -16.65 -2.30
N VAL A 37 3.60 -15.91 -1.94
CA VAL A 37 3.95 -15.64 -0.54
C VAL A 37 2.86 -14.82 0.16
N LEU A 38 2.36 -13.78 -0.49
CA LEU A 38 1.29 -12.95 0.08
C LEU A 38 -0.04 -13.72 0.18
N THR A 39 -0.37 -14.54 -0.83
CA THR A 39 -1.59 -15.36 -0.79
C THR A 39 -1.57 -16.32 0.39
N GLU A 40 -0.46 -17.06 0.58
CA GLU A 40 -0.30 -17.99 1.70
C GLU A 40 -0.39 -17.26 3.06
N LEU A 41 0.20 -16.06 3.17
CA LEU A 41 0.07 -15.26 4.39
C LEU A 41 -1.38 -14.84 4.65
N MET A 42 -2.13 -14.43 3.63
CA MET A 42 -3.52 -14.00 3.78
C MET A 42 -4.44 -15.16 4.20
N GLU A 43 -4.18 -16.38 3.73
CA GLU A 43 -4.94 -17.57 4.15
C GLU A 43 -4.77 -17.88 5.65
N ARG A 44 -3.62 -17.52 6.24
CA ARG A 44 -3.37 -17.68 7.68
C ARG A 44 -3.97 -16.59 8.56
N ILE A 45 -4.41 -15.48 7.98
CA ILE A 45 -4.97 -14.35 8.73
C ILE A 45 -6.48 -14.55 8.89
N THR A 46 -6.94 -14.35 10.12
CA THR A 46 -8.37 -14.26 10.45
C THR A 46 -8.62 -12.99 11.25
N LEU A 47 -9.77 -12.36 11.01
CA LEU A 47 -10.17 -11.09 11.61
C LEU A 47 -11.49 -11.27 12.35
N SER A 48 -11.68 -10.50 13.42
CA SER A 48 -12.95 -10.39 14.12
C SER A 48 -13.30 -8.93 14.31
N THR A 49 -14.59 -8.62 14.41
CA THR A 49 -15.06 -7.25 14.60
C THR A 49 -15.18 -6.94 16.09
N ASP A 50 -14.80 -5.74 16.51
CA ASP A 50 -14.98 -5.31 17.90
C ASP A 50 -16.47 -5.35 18.28
N GLY A 51 -16.81 -6.22 19.24
CA GLY A 51 -18.18 -6.43 19.72
C GLY A 51 -18.83 -7.73 19.25
N SER A 52 -18.23 -8.48 18.32
CA SER A 52 -18.62 -9.87 18.07
C SER A 52 -18.03 -10.80 19.15
N SER A 53 -18.79 -11.79 19.61
CA SER A 53 -18.30 -12.83 20.52
C SER A 53 -16.96 -13.39 20.00
N ALA A 54 -15.99 -13.59 20.88
CA ALA A 54 -14.60 -13.98 20.58
C ALA A 54 -14.42 -15.28 19.76
N GLU A 55 -15.51 -15.93 19.36
CA GLU A 55 -15.55 -17.16 18.58
C GLU A 55 -15.83 -16.95 17.07
N SER A 56 -16.15 -15.74 16.60
CA SER A 56 -16.40 -15.48 15.18
C SER A 56 -15.19 -14.81 14.51
N TYR A 57 -14.11 -15.56 14.34
CA TYR A 57 -13.02 -15.18 13.45
C TYR A 57 -13.37 -15.58 12.02
N GLU A 58 -13.26 -14.63 11.10
CA GLU A 58 -13.56 -14.82 9.68
C GLU A 58 -12.30 -14.62 8.84
N HIS A 59 -12.22 -15.34 7.73
CA HIS A 59 -11.20 -15.09 6.71
C HIS A 59 -11.56 -13.86 5.88
N MET A 60 -10.57 -13.32 5.17
CA MET A 60 -10.82 -12.30 4.16
C MET A 60 -11.69 -12.87 3.02
N ASP A 61 -12.31 -11.98 2.25
CA ASP A 61 -13.09 -12.36 1.07
C ASP A 61 -12.23 -13.19 0.08
N THR A 62 -12.90 -14.07 -0.66
CA THR A 62 -12.34 -14.90 -1.73
C THR A 62 -11.52 -14.10 -2.74
N VAL A 63 -11.94 -12.87 -3.04
CA VAL A 63 -11.20 -11.94 -3.90
C VAL A 63 -10.23 -11.12 -3.05
N LEU A 64 -8.98 -11.57 -2.97
CA LEU A 64 -7.90 -10.92 -2.23
C LEU A 64 -7.42 -9.62 -2.91
N SER A 65 -8.19 -8.54 -2.75
CA SER A 65 -7.87 -7.22 -3.31
C SER A 65 -6.52 -6.64 -2.84
N ILE A 66 -5.93 -7.14 -1.76
CA ILE A 66 -4.61 -6.76 -1.27
C ILE A 66 -3.48 -7.11 -2.27
N LEU A 67 -3.70 -8.13 -3.12
CA LEU A 67 -2.75 -8.56 -4.16
C LEU A 67 -2.71 -7.60 -5.37
N SER A 68 -3.56 -6.56 -5.39
CA SER A 68 -3.66 -5.62 -6.51
C SER A 68 -2.35 -4.93 -6.87
N TYR A 69 -1.41 -4.82 -5.93
CA TYR A 69 -0.07 -4.28 -6.17
C TYR A 69 0.70 -5.03 -7.26
N LEU A 70 0.46 -6.34 -7.41
CA LEU A 70 1.19 -7.24 -8.29
C LEU A 70 0.45 -7.52 -9.61
N LEU A 71 -0.76 -6.97 -9.77
CA LEU A 71 -1.65 -7.27 -10.90
C LEU A 71 -1.94 -6.01 -11.71
N LYS A 72 -1.92 -6.15 -13.04
CA LYS A 72 -2.20 -5.03 -13.96
C LYS A 72 -3.67 -4.60 -13.95
N ALA A 73 -4.57 -5.57 -13.84
CA ALA A 73 -6.02 -5.40 -13.82
C ALA A 73 -6.58 -6.18 -12.62
N PRO A 74 -6.53 -5.59 -11.41
CA PRO A 74 -6.93 -6.30 -10.21
C PRO A 74 -8.44 -6.57 -10.18
N ALA A 75 -8.80 -7.79 -9.79
CA ALA A 75 -10.18 -8.11 -9.41
C ALA A 75 -10.43 -7.62 -7.99
N VAL A 76 -11.63 -7.08 -7.76
CA VAL A 76 -12.08 -6.60 -6.44
C VAL A 76 -13.48 -7.13 -6.15
N PRO A 77 -13.87 -7.28 -4.87
CA PRO A 77 -15.22 -7.67 -4.50
C PRO A 77 -16.30 -6.78 -5.13
N GLU A 78 -17.49 -7.33 -5.37
CA GLU A 78 -18.60 -6.59 -5.97
C GLU A 78 -18.95 -5.35 -5.13
N GLY A 79 -19.17 -4.21 -5.79
CA GLY A 79 -19.50 -2.95 -5.13
C GLY A 79 -18.31 -2.21 -4.51
N THR A 80 -17.07 -2.72 -4.62
CA THR A 80 -15.86 -2.04 -4.11
C THR A 80 -15.08 -1.32 -5.22
N PRO A 81 -14.38 -0.21 -4.91
CA PRO A 81 -13.65 0.55 -5.92
C PRO A 81 -12.32 -0.10 -6.31
N VAL A 82 -11.97 -0.03 -7.60
CA VAL A 82 -10.65 -0.43 -8.10
C VAL A 82 -9.64 0.70 -7.88
N ILE A 83 -8.54 0.40 -7.17
CA ILE A 83 -7.44 1.34 -6.93
C ILE A 83 -6.22 0.86 -7.71
N ASN A 84 -5.79 1.60 -8.73
CA ASN A 84 -4.61 1.27 -9.57
C ASN A 84 -3.35 2.08 -9.23
N ALA A 85 -3.41 2.95 -8.22
CA ALA A 85 -2.25 3.73 -7.79
C ALA A 85 -1.28 2.84 -7.00
N LEU A 86 -0.16 2.47 -7.63
CA LEU A 86 0.82 1.53 -7.09
C LEU A 86 1.27 1.84 -5.65
N ASN A 87 1.57 3.11 -5.36
CA ASN A 87 2.00 3.52 -4.01
C ASN A 87 0.90 3.39 -2.96
N ARG A 88 -0.38 3.56 -3.33
CA ARG A 88 -1.50 3.37 -2.39
C ARG A 88 -1.70 1.89 -2.09
N GLN A 89 -1.56 1.03 -3.10
CA GLN A 89 -1.63 -0.42 -2.94
C GLN A 89 -0.47 -0.92 -2.04
N LYS A 90 0.75 -0.42 -2.25
CA LYS A 90 1.90 -0.70 -1.36
C LYS A 90 1.63 -0.28 0.07
N GLN A 91 1.16 0.95 0.28
CA GLN A 91 0.86 1.46 1.62
C GLN A 91 -0.23 0.65 2.33
N ALA A 92 -1.20 0.11 1.59
CA ALA A 92 -2.21 -0.80 2.15
C ALA A 92 -1.57 -2.08 2.70
N ILE A 93 -0.66 -2.71 1.95
CA ILE A 93 0.09 -3.90 2.40
C ILE A 93 0.93 -3.55 3.64
N GLU A 94 1.68 -2.45 3.62
CA GLU A 94 2.52 -2.04 4.75
C GLU A 94 1.70 -1.79 6.01
N ASN A 95 0.58 -1.07 5.89
CA ASN A 95 -0.28 -0.78 7.03
C ASN A 95 -0.99 -2.02 7.57
N LEU A 96 -1.36 -2.97 6.70
CA LEU A 96 -1.89 -4.26 7.13
C LEU A 96 -0.85 -5.01 7.98
N LEU A 97 0.38 -5.17 7.47
CA LEU A 97 1.46 -5.85 8.19
C LEU A 97 1.83 -5.16 9.50
N ARG A 98 1.82 -3.82 9.53
CA ARG A 98 2.00 -3.04 10.77
C ARG A 98 0.90 -3.32 11.79
N GLY A 99 -0.35 -3.35 11.33
CA GLY A 99 -1.49 -3.70 12.17
C GLY A 99 -1.37 -5.08 12.81
N LEU A 100 -0.90 -6.09 12.05
CA LEU A 100 -0.66 -7.45 12.56
C LEU A 100 0.40 -7.51 13.68
N VAL A 101 1.34 -6.56 13.70
CA VAL A 101 2.39 -6.45 14.74
C VAL A 101 2.00 -5.46 15.86
N GLY A 102 0.78 -4.89 15.80
CA GLY A 102 0.30 -3.93 16.80
C GLY A 102 0.89 -2.52 16.66
N LEU A 103 1.45 -2.19 15.49
CA LEU A 103 1.94 -0.86 15.17
C LEU A 103 0.83 -0.01 14.51
N PRO A 104 0.75 1.30 14.81
CA PRO A 104 -0.20 2.18 14.14
C PRO A 104 0.16 2.35 12.66
N SER A 105 -0.83 2.72 11.85
CA SER A 105 -0.66 2.99 10.42
C SER A 105 0.27 4.19 10.18
N GLU A 106 1.01 4.12 9.08
CA GLU A 106 1.95 5.17 8.69
C GLU A 106 1.19 6.37 8.12
N ASN A 107 1.32 7.52 8.80
CA ASN A 107 0.61 8.76 8.49
C ASN A 107 1.52 9.88 7.94
N ASN A 108 2.85 9.70 7.96
CA ASN A 108 3.84 10.66 7.47
C ASN A 108 3.77 12.07 8.09
N LEU A 109 3.14 12.23 9.26
CA LEU A 109 2.96 13.55 9.88
C LEU A 109 4.26 14.08 10.50
N LEU A 110 5.05 13.20 11.15
CA LEU A 110 6.32 13.54 11.81
C LEU A 110 6.23 14.83 12.65
N LEU A 111 5.18 14.96 13.48
CA LEU A 111 4.89 16.20 14.21
C LEU A 111 5.99 16.53 15.21
N GLU A 112 6.62 15.51 15.78
CA GLU A 112 7.80 15.60 16.63
C GLU A 112 8.97 16.35 15.96
N CYS A 113 9.07 16.33 14.63
CA CYS A 113 10.09 17.08 13.89
C CYS A 113 9.63 18.50 13.52
N ARG A 114 8.30 18.72 13.42
CA ARG A 114 7.71 19.97 12.93
C ARG A 114 7.30 20.92 14.05
N VAL A 115 7.03 20.41 15.25
CA VAL A 115 6.60 21.18 16.42
C VAL A 115 7.76 21.27 17.43
N PRO A 116 8.32 22.47 17.67
CA PRO A 116 9.46 22.65 18.58
C PRO A 116 9.23 22.08 19.99
N GLY A 117 8.02 22.22 20.54
CA GLY A 117 7.67 21.69 21.86
C GLY A 117 7.69 20.16 21.92
N MET A 118 7.17 19.49 20.89
CA MET A 118 7.20 18.02 20.79
C MET A 118 8.62 17.50 20.55
N ARG A 119 9.43 18.25 19.81
CA ARG A 119 10.84 17.94 19.57
C ARG A 119 11.66 17.96 20.86
N ALA A 120 11.45 18.97 21.71
CA ALA A 120 12.16 19.09 22.99
C ALA A 120 11.82 17.92 23.94
N SER A 121 10.54 17.55 24.03
CA SER A 121 10.12 16.38 24.81
C SER A 121 10.72 15.07 24.29
N HIS A 122 10.87 14.93 22.97
CA HIS A 122 11.47 13.73 22.36
C HIS A 122 13.00 13.66 22.55
N GLN A 123 13.68 14.81 22.69
CA GLN A 123 15.13 14.87 22.91
C GLN A 123 15.54 14.75 24.39
N GLY A 124 14.59 14.55 25.30
CA GLY A 124 14.86 14.44 26.73
C GLY A 124 15.34 15.75 27.39
N VAL A 125 15.24 16.88 26.67
CA VAL A 125 15.48 18.21 27.23
C VAL A 125 14.17 18.68 27.85
N ALA A 126 13.88 18.15 29.03
CA ALA A 126 12.80 18.69 29.86
C ALA A 126 13.11 20.17 30.16
N GLN A 127 12.09 21.02 30.08
CA GLN A 127 12.10 22.36 30.68
C GLN A 127 12.25 22.27 32.19
#